data_AF-A0A2V6E4I0-F1
#
_entry.id   AF-A0A2V6E4I0-F1
#
_cell.length_a   1.000
_cell.length_b   1.000
_cell.length_c   1.000
_cell.angle_alpha   90.00
_cell.angle_beta   90.00
_cell.angle_gamma   90.00
#
_symmetry.space_group_name_H-M   'P 1'
#
loop_
_entity.id
_entity.type
_entity.pdbx_description
1 polymer ?
#
loop_
_entity_poly.entity_id
_entity_poly.type
_entity_poly.pdbx_seq_one_letter_code
_entity_poly.pdbx_strand_id
1 'polypeptide(L)'
;MIITAANIAFFVTRIMLALGQFNYSRKGILGIGHRRLFTFKSLRALLEQAGYAVMEERGVPAPFPLALGQNRWSRALLKINQTLLWFSKRLFAYQICIRARPLPEADHLLKETISSSSALRAQMLGRVA
;
A
#
# COMPACT_ATOMS: atom_id res chain seq x y z
N MET A 1 -5.16 -1.19 9.52
CA MET A 1 -5.81 -0.78 8.25
C MET A 1 -5.22 -1.57 7.08
N ILE A 2 -6.04 -1.92 6.09
CA ILE A 2 -5.59 -2.51 4.82
C ILE A 2 -5.92 -1.53 3.71
N ILE A 3 -4.95 -1.27 2.84
CA ILE A 3 -5.06 -0.29 1.76
C ILE A 3 -4.67 -0.96 0.46
N THR A 4 -5.50 -0.79 -0.57
CA THR A 4 -5.23 -1.29 -1.92
C THR A 4 -5.14 -0.16 -2.91
N ALA A 5 -4.09 -0.14 -3.74
CA ALA A 5 -3.91 0.85 -4.79
C ALA A 5 -3.45 0.19 -6.09
N ALA A 6 -3.68 0.84 -7.23
CA ALA A 6 -3.12 0.38 -8.50
C ALA A 6 -1.61 0.66 -8.58
N ASN A 7 -0.84 -0.26 -9.15
CA ASN A 7 0.59 -0.08 -9.36
C ASN A 7 0.88 0.46 -10.78
N ILE A 8 1.29 1.73 -10.91
CA ILE A 8 1.67 2.27 -12.22
C ILE A 8 2.97 1.67 -12.76
N ALA A 9 3.83 1.15 -11.87
CA ALA A 9 5.10 0.54 -12.23
C ALA A 9 4.96 -0.91 -12.75
N PHE A 10 3.73 -1.37 -13.01
CA PHE A 10 3.49 -2.66 -13.62
C PHE A 10 4.18 -2.77 -14.99
N PHE A 11 4.76 -3.92 -15.30
CA PHE A 11 5.60 -4.11 -16.48
C PHE A 11 4.91 -3.71 -17.79
N VAL A 12 3.64 -4.11 -17.97
CA VAL A 12 2.86 -3.78 -19.16
C VAL A 12 2.61 -2.28 -19.28
N THR A 13 2.22 -1.63 -18.17
CA THR A 13 2.01 -0.17 -18.19
C THR A 13 3.32 0.56 -18.44
N ARG A 14 4.44 0.09 -17.91
CA ARG A 14 5.76 0.70 -18.18
C ARG A 14 6.15 0.63 -19.65
N ILE A 15 5.91 -0.49 -20.33
CA ILE A 15 6.15 -0.60 -21.78
C ILE A 15 5.24 0.35 -22.54
N MET A 16 3.94 0.39 -22.21
CA MET A 16 3.01 1.33 -22.85
C MET A 16 3.45 2.79 -22.66
N LEU A 17 3.84 3.18 -21.45
CA LEU A 17 4.36 4.52 -21.18
C LEU A 17 5.65 4.80 -21.95
N ALA A 18 6.57 3.83 -22.06
CA ALA A 18 7.80 3.97 -22.84
C ALA A 18 7.54 4.14 -24.34
N LEU A 19 6.46 3.55 -24.85
CA LEU A 19 5.95 3.74 -26.22
C LEU A 19 5.13 5.03 -26.38
N GLY A 20 5.08 5.90 -25.36
CA GLY A 20 4.32 7.15 -25.36
C GLY A 20 2.81 6.98 -25.21
N GLN A 21 2.33 5.78 -24.85
CA GLN A 21 0.91 5.47 -24.72
C GLN A 21 0.45 5.60 -23.27
N PHE A 22 -0.32 6.64 -22.98
CA PHE A 22 -0.91 6.90 -21.67
C PHE A 22 -2.44 6.94 -21.73
N ASN A 23 -3.03 5.77 -22.03
CA ASN A 23 -4.47 5.65 -22.28
C ASN A 23 -5.23 5.36 -20.97
N TYR A 24 -6.13 6.28 -20.60
CA TYR A 24 -7.08 6.03 -19.52
C TYR A 24 -8.17 5.06 -19.96
N SER A 25 -8.51 4.12 -19.09
CA SER A 25 -9.56 3.14 -19.27
C SER A 25 -10.63 3.28 -18.18
N ARG A 26 -11.83 2.74 -18.39
CA ARG A 26 -12.86 2.73 -17.33
C ARG A 26 -12.48 1.85 -16.14
N LYS A 27 -11.63 0.86 -16.35
CA LYS A 27 -11.20 -0.11 -15.32
C LYS A 27 -9.70 -0.34 -15.43
N GLY A 28 -9.06 -0.61 -14.29
CA GLY A 28 -7.68 -1.06 -14.19
C GLY A 28 -6.71 -0.03 -13.62
N ILE A 29 -5.43 -0.15 -13.97
CA ILE A 29 -4.34 0.68 -13.39
C ILE A 29 -4.51 2.16 -13.77
N LEU A 30 -4.92 2.44 -15.00
CA LEU A 30 -5.21 3.78 -15.52
C LEU A 30 -6.73 4.02 -15.59
N GLY A 31 -7.44 3.67 -14.51
CA GLY A 31 -8.83 4.05 -14.31
C GLY A 31 -9.04 5.57 -14.35
N ILE A 32 -10.08 6.04 -15.04
CA ILE A 32 -10.47 7.48 -15.10
C ILE A 32 -10.70 8.07 -13.69
N GLY A 33 -11.13 7.25 -12.72
CA GLY A 33 -11.32 7.67 -11.34
C GLY A 33 -10.03 7.85 -10.51
N HIS A 34 -8.88 7.42 -11.02
CA HIS A 34 -7.62 7.54 -10.28
C HIS A 34 -7.07 8.96 -10.38
N ARG A 35 -7.11 9.68 -9.24
CA ARG A 35 -6.55 11.05 -9.15
C ARG A 35 -5.04 11.07 -8.99
N ARG A 36 -4.45 9.98 -8.48
CA ARG A 36 -3.01 9.86 -8.27
C ARG A 36 -2.55 8.44 -8.55
N LEU A 37 -1.42 8.34 -9.24
CA LEU A 37 -0.78 7.08 -9.58
C LEU A 37 0.28 6.75 -8.53
N PHE A 38 0.30 5.50 -8.07
CA PHE A 38 1.18 5.05 -7.01
C PHE A 38 2.08 3.89 -7.45
N THR A 39 3.29 3.92 -6.92
CA THR A 39 4.22 2.79 -6.82
C THR A 39 4.29 2.34 -5.36
N PHE A 40 4.88 1.17 -5.09
CA PHE A 40 5.11 0.71 -3.71
C PHE A 40 5.83 1.76 -2.86
N LYS A 41 6.89 2.37 -3.41
CA LYS A 41 7.69 3.38 -2.70
C LYS A 41 6.87 4.63 -2.39
N SER A 42 6.11 5.14 -3.36
CA SER A 42 5.31 6.36 -3.14
C SER A 42 4.11 6.12 -2.22
N LEU A 43 3.49 4.95 -2.26
CA LEU A 43 2.38 4.63 -1.36
C LEU A 43 2.87 4.47 0.08
N ARG A 44 3.99 3.77 0.26
CA ARG A 44 4.65 3.65 1.57
C ARG A 44 5.03 5.03 2.13
N ALA A 45 5.69 5.86 1.34
CA ALA A 45 6.08 7.20 1.78
C ALA A 45 4.87 8.05 2.19
N LEU A 46 3.76 7.96 1.44
CA LEU A 46 2.52 8.66 1.79
C LEU A 46 1.95 8.17 3.13
N LEU A 47 2.02 6.87 3.41
CA LEU A 47 1.54 6.30 4.67
C LEU A 47 2.42 6.71 5.85
N GLU A 48 3.74 6.66 5.68
CA GLU A 48 4.70 7.11 6.70
C GLU A 48 4.50 8.60 7.01
N GLN A 49 4.30 9.44 5.99
CA GLN A 49 3.99 10.87 6.15
C GLN A 49 2.64 11.12 6.83
N ALA A 50 1.66 10.24 6.61
CA ALA A 50 0.36 10.31 7.26
C ALA A 50 0.34 9.72 8.69
N GLY A 51 1.51 9.37 9.25
CA GLY A 51 1.60 8.83 10.61
C GLY A 51 1.24 7.35 10.71
N TYR A 52 1.45 6.56 9.65
CA TYR A 52 1.22 5.12 9.67
C TYR A 52 2.52 4.31 9.56
N ALA A 53 2.62 3.24 10.36
CA ALA A 53 3.66 2.22 10.28
C ALA A 53 3.23 1.15 9.29
N VAL A 54 4.03 0.95 8.25
CA VAL A 54 3.80 -0.13 7.27
C VAL A 54 4.30 -1.45 7.87
N MET A 55 3.37 -2.37 8.12
CA MET A 55 3.66 -3.68 8.71
C MET A 55 3.96 -4.72 7.63
N GLU A 56 3.22 -4.69 6.53
CA GLU A 56 3.32 -5.69 5.48
C GLU A 56 2.96 -5.11 4.11
N GLU A 57 3.75 -5.44 3.08
CA GLU A 57 3.52 -5.08 1.69
C GLU A 57 3.34 -6.35 0.84
N ARG A 58 2.18 -6.48 0.19
CA ARG A 58 1.89 -7.58 -0.74
C ARG A 58 1.54 -7.04 -2.12
N GLY A 59 2.04 -7.73 -3.13
CA GLY A 59 1.63 -7.51 -4.52
C GLY A 59 0.49 -8.46 -4.87
N VAL A 60 -0.60 -7.92 -5.42
CA VAL A 60 -1.71 -8.71 -5.94
C VAL A 60 -1.47 -8.95 -7.44
N PRO A 61 -1.50 -10.21 -7.91
CA PRO A 61 -1.28 -10.51 -9.32
C PRO A 61 -2.41 -9.96 -10.20
N ALA A 62 -2.10 -9.68 -11.46
CA ALA A 62 -3.12 -9.21 -12.40
C ALA A 62 -4.19 -10.31 -12.62
N PRO A 63 -5.49 -9.96 -12.61
CA PRO A 63 -6.56 -10.89 -12.93
C PRO A 63 -6.64 -11.11 -14.46
N PHE A 64 -5.61 -11.74 -15.04
CA PHE A 64 -5.58 -12.13 -16.45
C PHE A 64 -6.81 -12.95 -16.91
N PRO A 65 -7.39 -13.86 -16.09
CA PRO A 65 -8.58 -14.61 -16.50
C PRO A 65 -9.80 -13.73 -16.75
N LEU A 66 -9.92 -12.59 -16.05
CA LEU A 66 -11.01 -11.63 -16.26
C LEU A 66 -10.77 -10.72 -17.47
N ALA A 67 -9.51 -10.47 -17.84
CA ALA A 67 -9.17 -9.60 -18.96
C ALA A 67 -9.09 -10.34 -20.31
N LEU A 68 -8.68 -11.61 -20.31
CA LEU A 68 -8.40 -12.40 -21.53
C LEU A 68 -9.35 -13.61 -21.72
N GLY A 69 -10.31 -13.82 -20.81
CA GLY A 69 -11.20 -14.98 -20.82
C GLY A 69 -10.58 -16.26 -20.21
N GLN A 70 -11.41 -17.28 -19.98
CA GLN A 70 -11.01 -18.56 -19.38
C GLN A 70 -10.30 -19.49 -20.38
N ASN A 71 -9.13 -19.07 -20.86
CA ASN A 71 -8.32 -19.87 -21.77
C ASN A 71 -7.16 -20.57 -21.06
N ARG A 72 -6.65 -21.66 -21.66
CA ARG A 72 -5.42 -22.34 -21.16
C ARG A 72 -4.22 -21.40 -21.07
N TRP A 73 -4.17 -20.41 -21.96
CA TRP A 73 -3.19 -19.34 -21.98
C TRP A 73 -3.34 -18.37 -20.80
N SER A 74 -4.56 -18.00 -20.38
CA SER A 74 -4.74 -17.10 -19.23
C SER A 74 -4.28 -17.75 -17.92
N ARG A 75 -4.44 -19.08 -17.78
CA ARG A 75 -3.87 -19.86 -16.67
C ARG A 75 -2.35 -19.95 -16.72
N ALA A 76 -1.76 -20.13 -17.90
CA ALA A 76 -0.30 -20.13 -18.06
C ALA A 76 0.30 -18.76 -17.73
N LEU A 77 -0.28 -17.67 -18.25
CA LEU A 77 0.12 -16.29 -17.93
C LEU A 77 -0.04 -15.98 -16.45
N LEU A 78 -1.08 -16.50 -15.78
CA LEU A 78 -1.25 -16.34 -14.34
C LEU A 78 -0.11 -17.03 -13.57
N LYS A 79 0.27 -18.26 -13.94
CA LYS A 79 1.40 -18.97 -13.33
C LYS A 79 2.72 -18.25 -13.56
N ILE A 80 2.98 -17.81 -14.79
CA ILE A 80 4.18 -17.02 -15.12
C ILE A 80 4.17 -15.72 -14.31
N ASN A 81 3.04 -15.01 -14.23
CA ASN A 81 3.00 -13.80 -13.44
C ASN A 81 3.23 -14.08 -11.95
N GLN A 82 2.73 -15.19 -11.40
CA GLN A 82 3.00 -15.57 -10.01
C GLN A 82 4.48 -15.88 -9.76
N THR A 83 5.17 -16.57 -10.68
CA THR A 83 6.61 -16.82 -10.56
C THR A 83 7.41 -15.51 -10.72
N LEU A 84 6.98 -14.61 -11.60
CA LEU A 84 7.59 -13.30 -11.76
C LEU A 84 7.30 -12.37 -10.57
N LEU A 85 6.15 -12.50 -9.90
CA LEU A 85 5.87 -11.82 -8.63
C LEU A 85 6.86 -12.24 -7.55
N TRP A 86 7.31 -13.49 -7.54
CA TRP A 86 8.34 -13.94 -6.62
C TRP A 86 9.68 -13.26 -6.90
N PHE A 87 10.04 -13.09 -8.18
CA PHE A 87 11.28 -12.42 -8.59
C PHE A 87 11.26 -10.90 -8.32
N SER A 88 10.17 -10.20 -8.66
CA SER A 88 10.03 -8.77 -8.36
C SER A 88 8.57 -8.34 -8.23
N LYS A 89 8.07 -8.36 -6.99
CA LYS A 89 6.73 -7.87 -6.62
C LYS A 89 6.49 -6.43 -7.09
N ARG A 90 7.53 -5.60 -7.21
CA ARG A 90 7.42 -4.20 -7.60
C ARG A 90 7.03 -4.01 -9.07
N LEU A 91 7.49 -4.90 -9.96
CA LEU A 91 7.28 -4.81 -11.41
C LEU A 91 6.08 -5.63 -11.90
N PHE A 92 5.79 -6.75 -11.23
CA PHE A 92 4.78 -7.70 -11.71
C PHE A 92 3.47 -7.69 -10.91
N ALA A 93 3.42 -6.97 -9.78
CA ALA A 93 2.16 -6.74 -9.09
C ALA A 93 1.30 -5.73 -9.84
N TYR A 94 0.05 -6.09 -10.06
CA TYR A 94 -0.97 -5.25 -10.67
C TYR A 94 -1.55 -4.25 -9.68
N GLN A 95 -1.82 -4.73 -8.46
CA GLN A 95 -2.27 -3.93 -7.34
C GLN A 95 -1.30 -4.06 -6.17
N ILE A 96 -1.15 -2.96 -5.46
CA ILE A 96 -0.39 -2.82 -4.22
C ILE A 96 -1.38 -3.06 -3.08
N CYS A 97 -1.07 -3.96 -2.16
CA CYS A 97 -1.82 -4.15 -0.93
C CYS A 97 -0.89 -3.92 0.25
N ILE A 98 -1.20 -2.93 1.09
CA ILE A 98 -0.39 -2.59 2.27
C ILE A 98 -1.25 -2.75 3.52
N ARG A 99 -0.70 -3.46 4.50
CA ARG A 99 -1.22 -3.48 5.87
C ARG A 99 -0.44 -2.45 6.69
N ALA A 100 -1.15 -1.45 7.20
CA ALA A 100 -0.56 -0.37 7.98
C ALA A 100 -1.26 -0.23 9.35
N ARG A 101 -0.51 0.17 10.36
CA ARG A 101 -1.02 0.50 11.70
C ARG A 101 -0.81 2.00 11.95
N PRO A 102 -1.79 2.75 12.48
CA PRO A 102 -1.57 4.13 12.86
C PRO A 102 -0.50 4.19 13.97
N LEU A 103 0.44 5.11 13.88
CA LEU A 103 1.29 5.46 15.01
C LEU A 103 0.44 6.28 16.00
N PRO A 104 0.64 6.12 17.31
CA PRO A 104 0.04 7.04 18.28
C PRO A 104 0.56 8.44 17.99
N GLU A 105 -0.35 9.38 17.72
CA GLU A 105 -0.01 10.77 17.46
C GLU A 105 0.64 11.40 18.69
N ALA A 106 1.44 12.45 18.46
CA ALA A 106 2.10 13.22 19.52
C ALA A 106 1.09 13.73 20.57
N ASP A 107 -0.15 14.05 20.19
CA ASP A 107 -1.21 14.47 21.12
C ASP A 107 -1.70 13.33 22.02
N HIS A 108 -1.72 12.09 21.52
CA HIS A 108 -2.04 10.92 22.35
C HIS A 108 -0.91 10.65 23.34
N LEU A 109 0.34 10.73 22.89
CA LEU A 109 1.53 10.63 23.75
C LEU A 109 1.59 11.76 24.78
N LEU A 110 1.22 13.00 24.40
CA LEU A 110 1.20 14.16 25.28
C LEU A 110 0.12 14.01 26.35
N LYS A 111 -1.12 13.62 25.97
CA LYS A 111 -2.19 13.34 26.93
C LYS A 111 -1.82 12.21 27.89
N GLU A 112 -1.21 11.15 27.38
CA GLU A 112 -0.74 10.01 28.18
C GLU A 112 0.36 10.44 29.17
N THR A 113 1.32 11.25 28.70
CA THR A 113 2.41 11.80 29.53
C THR A 113 1.89 12.78 30.59
N ILE A 114 0.93 13.65 30.24
CA ILE A 114 0.30 14.56 31.20
C ILE A 114 -0.45 13.78 32.27
N SER A 115 -1.20 12.74 31.89
CA SER A 115 -1.96 11.91 32.83
C SER A 115 -1.06 11.06 33.74
N SER A 116 0.05 10.54 33.22
CA SER A 116 1.00 9.76 34.01
C SER A 116 1.82 10.64 34.95
N SER A 117 2.22 11.84 34.49
CA SER A 117 2.91 12.84 35.32
C SER A 117 2.03 13.35 36.45
N SER A 118 0.75 13.63 36.21
CA SER A 118 -0.19 14.07 37.26
C SER A 118 -0.45 12.97 38.29
N ALA A 119 -0.60 11.71 37.86
CA ALA A 119 -0.73 10.56 38.76
C ALA A 119 0.55 10.34 39.61
N LEU A 120 1.74 10.41 39.00
CA LEU A 120 3.03 10.32 39.70
C LEU A 120 3.21 11.46 40.72
N ARG A 121 2.82 12.69 40.37
CA ARG A 121 2.85 13.83 41.28
C ARG A 121 1.97 13.62 42.51
N ALA A 122 0.73 13.16 42.31
CA ALA A 122 -0.20 12.90 43.41
C ALA A 122 0.34 11.79 44.34
N GLN A 123 0.94 10.75 43.76
CA GLN A 123 1.52 9.64 44.51
C GLN A 123 2.78 10.03 45.31
N MET A 124 3.60 10.94 44.77
CA MET A 124 4.76 11.51 45.46
C MET A 124 4.34 12.40 46.63
N LEU A 125 3.32 13.26 46.45
CA LEU A 125 2.83 14.14 47.52
C LEU A 125 2.18 13.35 48.66
N GLY A 126 1.49 12.26 48.37
CA GLY A 126 0.93 11.37 49.39
C GLY A 126 1.95 10.50 50.13
N ARG A 127 3.21 10.45 49.69
CA ARG A 127 4.32 9.76 50.40
C ARG A 127 5.13 10.68 51.30
N VAL A 128 4.97 12.00 51.19
CA VAL A 128 5.72 13.02 51.94
C VAL A 128 4.87 13.59 53.10
N ALA A 129 3.56 13.32 53.11
CA ALA A 129 2.66 13.55 54.24
C ALA A 129 2.58 12.32 55.14
#